data_AF-A0A1B6HC40-F1
#
_entry.id   AF-A0A1B6HC40-F1
#
_cell.length_a   1.000
_cell.length_b   1.000
_cell.length_c   1.000
_cell.angle_alpha   90.00
_cell.angle_beta   90.00
_cell.angle_gamma   90.00
#
_symmetry.space_group_name_H-M   'P 1'
#
loop_
_entity.id
_entity.type
_entity.pdbx_description
1 polymer ?
#
loop_
_entity_poly.entity_id
_entity_poly.type
_entity_poly.pdbx_seq_one_letter_code
_entity_poly.pdbx_strand_id
1 'polypeptide(L)'
;EIFAYRLECAGRSTNDRQEISDIIKSLNDTGYNLNDIFVKCSFLGDQRDIILKAIQVKHPNFEPSVPLPSICYSCSLLQELNKKQEEHVGIKSPAEGVISKEEIQELAKEQLNSEFSFRLKVKSIEKKVESEGNLEANREKLNFMRNAWMNDLKKGFNRDVTLLEKMKTSKSISLLPYMKVLDPQSYIEIMMWEVQRLAEGSETFSPTTSQLYRHLGNQVRNRYVIKYKKENGIVDKTKMLYDKYCEWYLNPAINGSRSCNGRQEWQQLLYDHQNGP
;
A
#
# COMPACT_ATOMS: atom_id res chain seq x y z
N GLU A 1 -9.76 -14.58 -11.69
CA GLU A 1 -10.41 -13.76 -10.65
C GLU A 1 -11.88 -14.11 -10.40
N ILE A 2 -12.78 -14.16 -11.39
CA ILE A 2 -14.22 -14.44 -11.16
C ILE A 2 -14.47 -15.71 -10.34
N PHE A 3 -13.81 -16.82 -10.68
CA PHE A 3 -13.95 -18.08 -9.93
C PHE A 3 -13.42 -17.99 -8.49
N ALA A 4 -12.38 -17.17 -8.25
CA ALA A 4 -11.86 -16.92 -6.91
C ALA A 4 -12.93 -16.22 -6.04
N TYR A 5 -13.60 -15.19 -6.58
CA TYR A 5 -14.68 -14.51 -5.85
C TYR A 5 -15.90 -15.40 -5.61
N ARG A 6 -16.27 -16.27 -6.56
CA ARG A 6 -17.37 -17.23 -6.37
C ARG A 6 -17.04 -18.23 -5.26
N LEU A 7 -15.82 -18.77 -5.25
CA LEU A 7 -15.37 -19.68 -4.20
C LEU A 7 -15.25 -18.99 -2.84
N GLU A 8 -14.78 -17.74 -2.81
CA GLU A 8 -14.77 -16.94 -1.58
C GLU A 8 -16.20 -16.78 -1.04
N CYS A 9 -17.15 -16.39 -1.89
CA CYS A 9 -18.54 -16.19 -1.51
C CYS A 9 -19.18 -17.48 -0.97
N ALA A 10 -19.01 -18.61 -1.67
CA ALA A 10 -19.48 -19.92 -1.23
C ALA A 10 -18.82 -20.34 0.10
N GLY A 11 -17.51 -20.10 0.25
CA GLY A 11 -16.75 -20.40 1.47
C GLY A 11 -17.18 -19.57 2.69
N ARG A 12 -17.61 -18.32 2.48
CA ARG A 12 -18.09 -17.43 3.56
C ARG A 12 -19.55 -17.65 3.94
N SER A 13 -20.41 -18.00 2.99
CA SER A 13 -21.87 -17.97 3.20
C SER A 13 -22.45 -19.30 3.68
N THR A 14 -22.22 -20.38 2.93
CA THR A 14 -22.95 -21.65 3.09
C THR A 14 -22.02 -22.83 3.28
N ASN A 15 -20.76 -22.75 2.79
CA ASN A 15 -19.92 -23.91 2.55
C ASN A 15 -20.69 -25.06 1.85
N ASP A 16 -21.65 -24.70 0.99
CA ASP A 16 -22.46 -25.69 0.30
C ASP A 16 -21.57 -26.50 -0.65
N ARG A 17 -21.50 -27.79 -0.35
CA ARG A 17 -20.74 -28.77 -1.10
C ARG A 17 -21.19 -28.81 -2.56
N GLN A 18 -22.47 -28.63 -2.85
CA GLN A 18 -22.96 -28.71 -4.22
C GLN A 18 -22.54 -27.47 -5.01
N GLU A 19 -22.78 -26.28 -4.45
CA GLU A 19 -22.37 -25.01 -5.06
C GLU A 19 -20.86 -24.96 -5.36
N ILE A 20 -20.03 -25.36 -4.39
CA ILE A 20 -18.56 -25.45 -4.58
C ILE A 20 -18.23 -26.41 -5.73
N SER A 21 -18.90 -27.56 -5.80
CA SER A 21 -18.68 -28.55 -6.87
C SER A 21 -19.02 -27.97 -8.26
N ASP A 22 -20.11 -27.23 -8.36
CA ASP A 22 -20.55 -26.62 -9.61
C ASP A 22 -19.61 -25.49 -10.06
N ILE A 23 -19.06 -24.73 -9.10
CA ILE A 23 -18.03 -23.71 -9.38
C ILE A 23 -16.75 -24.37 -9.90
N ILE A 24 -16.27 -25.45 -9.25
CA ILE A 24 -15.06 -26.18 -9.67
C ILE A 24 -15.25 -26.81 -11.06
N LYS A 25 -16.43 -27.39 -11.32
CA LYS A 25 -16.75 -27.92 -12.64
C LYS A 25 -16.71 -26.82 -13.70
N SER A 26 -17.36 -25.69 -13.44
CA SER A 26 -17.37 -24.55 -14.35
C SER A 26 -15.96 -23.97 -14.60
N LEU A 27 -15.08 -23.97 -13.60
CA LEU A 27 -13.67 -23.59 -13.76
C LEU A 27 -12.97 -24.53 -14.77
N ASN A 28 -13.10 -25.84 -14.57
CA ASN A 28 -12.48 -26.84 -15.45
C ASN A 28 -13.06 -26.80 -16.88
N ASP A 29 -14.37 -26.60 -17.02
CA ASP A 29 -15.04 -26.47 -18.33
C ASP A 29 -14.52 -25.26 -19.13
N THR A 30 -14.01 -24.23 -18.44
CA THR A 30 -13.36 -23.06 -19.07
C THR A 30 -11.86 -23.25 -19.36
N GLY A 31 -11.30 -24.43 -19.06
CA GLY A 31 -9.89 -24.76 -19.34
C GLY A 31 -8.90 -24.30 -18.26
N TYR A 32 -9.38 -23.85 -17.10
CA TYR A 32 -8.54 -23.51 -15.95
C TYR A 32 -8.56 -24.63 -14.91
N ASN A 33 -7.49 -24.75 -14.15
CA ASN A 33 -7.43 -25.67 -13.00
C ASN A 33 -7.47 -24.91 -11.67
N LEU A 34 -7.64 -25.64 -10.56
CA LEU A 34 -7.69 -25.05 -9.22
C LEU A 34 -6.40 -24.29 -8.85
N ASN A 35 -5.25 -24.77 -9.31
CA ASN A 35 -3.96 -24.14 -9.02
C ASN A 35 -3.81 -22.77 -9.71
N ASP A 36 -4.43 -22.59 -10.88
CA ASP A 36 -4.45 -21.30 -11.60
C ASP A 36 -5.02 -20.17 -10.74
N ILE A 37 -5.94 -20.47 -9.82
CA ILE A 37 -6.48 -19.46 -8.89
C ILE A 37 -5.35 -18.89 -8.03
N PHE A 38 -4.48 -19.74 -7.49
CA PHE A 38 -3.40 -19.34 -6.59
C PHE A 38 -2.18 -18.77 -7.31
N VAL A 39 -1.98 -19.14 -8.59
CA VAL A 39 -0.87 -18.63 -9.40
C VAL A 39 -1.21 -17.31 -10.10
N LYS A 40 -2.46 -17.14 -10.55
CA LYS A 40 -2.85 -16.02 -11.43
C LYS A 40 -3.70 -14.94 -10.76
N CYS A 41 -4.26 -15.19 -9.58
CA CYS A 41 -5.09 -14.19 -8.89
C CYS A 41 -4.29 -13.48 -7.78
N SER A 42 -4.71 -12.25 -7.46
CA SER A 42 -4.30 -11.54 -6.25
C SER A 42 -5.35 -11.70 -5.16
N PHE A 43 -4.91 -11.75 -3.90
CA PHE A 43 -5.78 -11.97 -2.75
C PHE A 43 -5.70 -10.79 -1.80
N LEU A 44 -6.78 -10.55 -1.06
CA LEU A 44 -6.89 -9.50 -0.05
C LEU A 44 -7.25 -10.13 1.30
N GLY A 45 -6.66 -9.64 2.39
CA GLY A 45 -6.91 -10.15 3.73
C GLY A 45 -6.85 -11.68 3.82
N ASP A 46 -7.95 -12.29 4.25
CA ASP A 46 -8.12 -13.74 4.45
C ASP A 46 -8.69 -14.47 3.22
N GLN A 47 -8.84 -13.80 2.06
CA GLN A 47 -9.45 -14.37 0.85
C GLN A 47 -8.78 -15.67 0.42
N ARG A 48 -7.44 -15.69 0.39
CA ARG A 48 -6.67 -16.87 -0.01
C ARG A 48 -7.01 -18.08 0.86
N ASP A 49 -7.09 -17.86 2.17
CA ASP A 49 -7.32 -18.93 3.15
C ASP A 49 -8.76 -19.45 3.11
N ILE A 50 -9.73 -18.55 2.87
CA ILE A 50 -11.14 -18.93 2.69
C ILE A 50 -11.32 -19.76 1.43
N ILE A 51 -10.73 -19.33 0.31
CA ILE A 51 -10.81 -20.06 -0.96
C ILE A 51 -10.16 -21.43 -0.81
N LEU A 52 -8.98 -21.51 -0.17
CA LEU A 52 -8.32 -22.79 0.08
C LEU A 52 -9.20 -23.73 0.92
N LYS A 53 -9.78 -23.22 2.03
CA LYS A 53 -10.71 -23.98 2.86
C LYS A 53 -11.93 -24.46 2.06
N ALA A 54 -12.52 -23.61 1.23
CA ALA A 54 -13.68 -23.96 0.39
C ALA A 54 -13.33 -25.09 -0.59
N ILE A 55 -12.17 -25.02 -1.24
CA ILE A 55 -11.69 -26.09 -2.14
C ILE A 55 -11.47 -27.39 -1.35
N GLN A 56 -10.89 -27.30 -0.15
CA GLN A 56 -10.60 -28.45 0.71
C GLN A 56 -11.85 -29.18 1.23
N VAL A 57 -13.03 -28.55 1.20
CA VAL A 57 -14.31 -29.23 1.46
C VAL A 57 -14.55 -30.39 0.49
N LYS A 58 -14.08 -30.27 -0.76
CA LYS A 58 -14.22 -31.29 -1.81
C LYS A 58 -12.91 -32.01 -2.13
N HIS A 59 -11.78 -31.33 -2.00
CA HIS A 59 -10.46 -31.87 -2.22
C HIS A 59 -9.60 -31.69 -0.96
N PRO A 60 -9.78 -32.53 0.09
CA PRO A 60 -9.13 -32.32 1.38
C PRO A 60 -7.60 -32.23 1.32
N ASN A 61 -6.99 -32.93 0.35
CA ASN A 61 -5.54 -32.96 0.17
C ASN A 61 -5.03 -31.92 -0.85
N PHE A 62 -5.87 -30.98 -1.26
CA PHE A 62 -5.46 -29.94 -2.20
C PHE A 62 -4.55 -28.93 -1.50
N GLU A 63 -3.34 -28.79 -2.04
CA GLU A 63 -2.38 -27.75 -1.68
C GLU A 63 -1.99 -26.98 -2.96
N PRO A 64 -2.01 -25.63 -2.93
CA PRO A 64 -1.54 -24.82 -4.04
C PRO A 64 -0.06 -25.05 -4.32
N SER A 65 0.30 -25.25 -5.58
CA SER A 65 1.68 -25.35 -6.07
C SER A 65 2.02 -24.13 -6.90
N VAL A 66 2.56 -23.09 -6.26
CA VAL A 66 3.04 -21.90 -6.95
C VAL A 66 4.44 -22.20 -7.52
N PRO A 67 4.72 -21.86 -8.78
CA PRO A 67 6.04 -22.07 -9.37
C PRO A 67 7.08 -21.14 -8.74
N LEU A 68 8.34 -21.60 -8.68
CA LEU A 68 9.44 -20.76 -8.21
C LEU A 68 9.59 -19.50 -9.09
N PRO A 69 9.89 -18.34 -8.50
CA PRO A 69 10.10 -17.12 -9.25
C PRO A 69 11.33 -17.26 -10.17
N SER A 70 11.20 -16.77 -11.40
CA SER A 70 12.36 -16.63 -12.29
C SER A 70 13.22 -15.47 -11.81
N ILE A 71 14.34 -15.79 -11.15
CA ILE A 71 15.27 -14.80 -10.59
C ILE A 71 16.44 -14.48 -11.52
N CYS A 72 16.72 -15.32 -12.52
CA CYS A 72 17.82 -15.19 -13.46
C CYS A 72 17.49 -14.23 -14.62
N TYR A 73 18.52 -13.64 -15.21
CA TYR A 73 18.38 -12.77 -16.37
C TYR A 73 18.39 -13.57 -17.68
N SER A 74 17.47 -13.25 -18.60
CA SER A 74 17.44 -13.84 -19.95
C SER A 74 18.36 -13.11 -20.96
N CYS A 75 18.77 -11.88 -20.63
CA CYS A 75 19.65 -11.08 -21.49
C CYS A 75 21.07 -11.65 -21.52
N SER A 76 21.62 -11.85 -22.72
CA SER A 76 22.98 -12.38 -22.92
C SER A 76 24.06 -11.54 -22.23
N LEU A 77 23.90 -10.21 -22.21
CA LEU A 77 24.83 -9.28 -21.54
C LEU A 77 24.87 -9.46 -20.01
N LEU A 78 23.86 -10.11 -19.42
CA LEU A 78 23.73 -10.29 -17.97
C LEU A 78 24.04 -11.72 -17.51
N GLN A 79 24.48 -12.61 -18.41
CA GLN A 79 24.77 -14.01 -18.09
C GLN A 79 25.85 -14.17 -17.02
N GLU A 80 26.85 -13.30 -16.99
CA GLU A 80 27.89 -13.31 -15.95
C GLU A 80 27.33 -13.06 -14.55
N LEU A 81 26.21 -12.32 -14.42
CA LEU A 81 25.53 -12.14 -13.14
C LEU A 81 24.82 -13.42 -12.69
N ASN A 82 24.26 -14.19 -13.63
CA ASN A 82 23.68 -15.49 -13.33
C ASN A 82 24.75 -16.50 -12.88
N LYS A 83 25.92 -16.53 -13.55
CA LYS A 83 27.04 -17.41 -13.18
C LYS A 83 27.54 -17.14 -11.77
N LYS A 84 27.78 -15.86 -11.41
CA LYS A 84 28.19 -15.46 -10.06
C LYS A 84 27.19 -15.87 -8.97
N GLN A 85 25.91 -15.95 -9.32
CA GLN A 85 24.86 -16.43 -8.43
C GLN A 85 24.96 -17.94 -8.19
N GLU A 86 25.23 -18.73 -9.24
CA GLU A 86 25.46 -20.19 -9.15
C GLU A 86 26.74 -20.53 -8.39
N GLU A 87 27.79 -19.73 -8.56
CA GLU A 87 29.08 -19.90 -7.89
C GLU A 87 29.07 -19.49 -6.41
N HIS A 88 27.94 -19.01 -5.88
CA HIS A 88 27.80 -18.52 -4.50
C HIS A 88 28.92 -17.54 -4.10
N VAL A 89 29.36 -16.69 -5.04
CA VAL A 89 30.38 -15.68 -4.75
C VAL A 89 29.78 -14.74 -3.71
N GLY A 90 30.27 -14.83 -2.47
CA GLY A 90 29.66 -14.19 -1.31
C GLY A 90 29.39 -12.70 -1.56
N ILE A 91 28.13 -12.33 -1.66
CA ILE A 91 27.73 -10.93 -1.71
C ILE A 91 27.93 -10.38 -0.30
N LYS A 92 28.59 -9.23 -0.20
CA LYS A 92 28.69 -8.47 1.04
C LYS A 92 27.67 -7.35 1.03
N SER A 93 27.09 -7.08 2.20
CA SER A 93 26.21 -5.94 2.35
C SER A 93 27.01 -4.64 2.27
N PRO A 94 26.55 -3.63 1.51
CA PRO A 94 27.10 -2.29 1.61
C PRO A 94 26.97 -1.67 3.02
N ALA A 95 26.08 -2.22 3.85
CA ALA A 95 25.84 -1.78 5.21
C ALA A 95 26.56 -2.64 6.27
N GLU A 96 27.37 -3.63 5.85
CA GLU A 96 28.15 -4.49 6.75
C GLU A 96 29.06 -3.62 7.64
N GLY A 97 28.88 -3.70 8.96
CA GLY A 97 29.65 -2.92 9.93
C GLY A 97 29.32 -1.42 10.01
N VAL A 98 28.35 -0.94 9.23
CA VAL A 98 27.90 0.47 9.25
C VAL A 98 26.68 0.67 10.15
N ILE A 99 25.77 -0.31 10.17
CA ILE A 99 24.52 -0.26 10.92
C ILE A 99 24.23 -1.62 11.56
N SER A 100 23.71 -1.60 12.78
CA SER A 100 23.24 -2.80 13.48
C SER A 100 21.87 -3.25 12.97
N LYS A 101 21.49 -4.48 13.35
CA LYS A 101 20.17 -5.05 13.05
C LYS A 101 19.05 -4.22 13.68
N GLU A 102 19.23 -3.83 14.93
CA GLU A 102 18.25 -3.08 15.70
C GLU A 102 18.03 -1.69 15.10
N GLU A 103 19.13 -1.04 14.68
CA GLU A 103 19.06 0.28 14.03
C GLU A 103 18.36 0.25 12.68
N ILE A 104 18.69 -0.70 11.78
CA ILE A 104 18.04 -0.76 10.46
C ILE A 104 16.53 -1.07 10.58
N GLN A 105 16.16 -1.90 11.55
CA GLN A 105 14.76 -2.21 11.85
C GLN A 105 14.02 -0.99 12.42
N GLU A 106 14.67 -0.20 13.28
CA GLU A 106 14.05 1.03 13.79
C GLU A 106 13.89 2.09 12.70
N LEU A 107 14.90 2.30 11.85
CA LEU A 107 14.79 3.19 10.69
C LEU A 107 13.67 2.77 9.74
N ALA A 108 13.46 1.46 9.55
CA ALA A 108 12.35 0.94 8.75
C ALA A 108 10.99 1.32 9.35
N LYS A 109 10.84 1.21 10.68
CA LYS A 109 9.62 1.63 11.38
C LYS A 109 9.40 3.14 11.31
N GLU A 110 10.45 3.93 11.51
CA GLU A 110 10.40 5.39 11.39
C GLU A 110 9.95 5.82 9.99
N GLN A 111 10.55 5.22 8.95
CA GLN A 111 10.17 5.47 7.56
C GLN A 111 8.69 5.15 7.33
N LEU A 112 8.24 3.98 7.76
CA LEU A 112 6.83 3.57 7.60
C LEU A 112 5.86 4.50 8.34
N ASN A 113 6.20 4.93 9.56
CA ASN A 113 5.41 5.89 10.33
C ASN A 113 5.36 7.27 9.66
N SER A 114 6.46 7.70 9.03
CA SER A 114 6.51 8.95 8.28
C SER A 114 5.60 8.90 7.04
N GLU A 115 5.55 7.76 6.35
CA GLU A 115 4.67 7.54 5.20
C GLU A 115 3.19 7.57 5.60
N PHE A 116 2.84 7.00 6.76
CA PHE A 116 1.48 7.07 7.32
C PHE A 116 1.08 8.47 7.79
N SER A 117 2.05 9.32 8.12
CA SER A 117 1.79 10.69 8.56
C SER A 117 1.54 11.64 7.38
N PHE A 118 1.85 11.22 6.14
CA PHE A 118 1.74 11.99 4.89
C PHE A 118 2.49 13.34 4.87
N ARG A 119 3.21 13.68 5.93
CA ARG A 119 3.96 14.92 6.10
C ARG A 119 5.17 14.69 6.96
N LEU A 120 6.22 15.42 6.63
CA LEU A 120 7.41 15.57 7.44
C LEU A 120 7.48 17.02 7.94
N LYS A 121 7.52 17.20 9.26
CA LYS A 121 7.73 18.51 9.86
C LYS A 121 9.23 18.76 10.01
N VAL A 122 9.77 19.63 9.16
CA VAL A 122 11.18 20.01 9.23
C VAL A 122 11.30 21.32 10.01
N LYS A 123 12.25 21.38 10.94
CA LYS A 123 12.54 22.60 11.70
C LYS A 123 13.20 23.62 10.76
N SER A 124 12.65 24.83 10.70
CA SER A 124 13.27 25.91 9.94
C SER A 124 14.63 26.27 10.52
N ILE A 125 15.61 26.48 9.64
CA ILE A 125 16.97 26.97 9.95
C ILE A 125 17.06 28.50 9.87
N GLU A 126 15.98 29.17 9.46
CA GLU A 126 15.89 30.62 9.40
C GLU A 126 16.18 31.23 10.78
N LYS A 127 16.95 32.31 10.81
CA LYS A 127 17.28 32.96 12.09
C LYS A 127 15.98 33.45 12.71
N LYS A 128 15.71 33.00 13.93
CA LYS A 128 14.63 33.58 14.74
C LYS A 128 15.06 35.01 15.07
N VAL A 129 14.52 35.98 14.34
CA VAL A 129 14.60 37.38 14.73
C VAL A 129 13.94 37.45 16.10
N GLU A 130 14.70 37.78 17.14
CA GLU A 130 14.15 38.07 18.46
C GLU A 130 13.08 39.14 18.25
N SER A 131 11.84 38.79 18.59
CA SER A 131 10.66 39.41 18.04
C SER A 131 10.56 40.90 18.36
N GLU A 132 10.93 41.74 17.41
CA GLU A 132 10.49 43.14 17.34
C GLU A 132 9.01 43.16 16.89
N GLY A 133 8.06 42.69 17.71
CA GLY A 133 6.62 42.92 17.47
C GLY A 133 5.61 41.82 17.88
N ASN A 134 4.37 42.00 17.39
CA ASN A 134 3.11 41.29 17.70
C ASN A 134 3.05 39.79 17.31
N LEU A 135 4.15 39.05 17.44
CA LEU A 135 4.29 37.69 16.90
C LEU A 135 3.26 36.72 17.51
N GLU A 136 3.01 36.79 18.81
CA GLU A 136 2.04 35.93 19.48
C GLU A 136 0.60 36.27 19.10
N ALA A 137 0.25 37.57 19.05
CA ALA A 137 -1.06 38.03 18.58
C ALA A 137 -1.33 37.60 17.12
N ASN A 138 -0.30 37.62 16.26
CA ASN A 138 -0.42 37.13 14.89
C ASN A 138 -0.62 35.61 14.81
N ARG A 139 0.05 34.83 15.68
CA ARG A 139 -0.17 33.38 15.78
C ARG A 139 -1.58 33.04 16.25
N GLU A 140 -2.08 33.76 17.26
CA GLU A 140 -3.45 33.60 17.74
C GLU A 140 -4.46 33.93 16.63
N LYS A 141 -4.27 35.05 15.92
CA LYS A 141 -5.12 35.43 14.80
C LYS A 141 -5.09 34.39 13.67
N LEU A 142 -3.92 33.86 13.34
CA LEU A 142 -3.77 32.80 12.34
C LEU A 142 -4.49 31.51 12.77
N ASN A 143 -4.37 31.11 14.03
CA ASN A 143 -5.05 29.94 14.57
C ASN A 143 -6.58 30.12 14.55
N PHE A 144 -7.08 31.31 14.91
CA PHE A 144 -8.49 31.63 14.81
C PHE A 144 -9.00 31.49 13.37
N MET A 145 -8.30 32.07 12.40
CA MET A 145 -8.66 31.98 10.98
C MET A 145 -8.61 30.53 10.46
N ARG A 146 -7.59 29.76 10.86
CA ARG A 146 -7.47 28.34 10.52
C ARG A 146 -8.68 27.53 10.97
N ASN A 147 -9.13 27.75 12.21
CA ASN A 147 -10.29 27.08 12.77
C ASN A 147 -11.60 27.49 12.06
N ALA A 148 -11.74 28.77 11.73
CA ALA A 148 -12.88 29.26 10.95
C ALA A 148 -12.93 28.59 9.56
N TRP A 149 -11.81 28.55 8.84
CA TRP A 149 -11.73 27.90 7.53
C TRP A 149 -12.02 26.40 7.60
N MET A 150 -11.49 25.69 8.60
CA MET A 150 -11.82 24.27 8.81
C MET A 150 -13.33 24.04 8.96
N ASN A 151 -14.01 24.89 9.75
CA ASN A 151 -15.45 24.79 9.95
C ASN A 151 -16.23 25.05 8.66
N ASP A 152 -15.83 26.06 7.88
CA ASP A 152 -16.53 26.40 6.64
C ASP A 152 -16.28 25.36 5.54
N LEU A 153 -15.06 24.84 5.42
CA LEU A 153 -14.74 23.71 4.55
C LEU A 153 -15.57 22.48 4.91
N LYS A 154 -15.72 22.18 6.21
CA LYS A 154 -16.54 21.05 6.69
C LYS A 154 -18.01 21.21 6.28
N LYS A 155 -18.57 22.40 6.46
CA LYS A 155 -19.96 22.70 6.03
C LYS A 155 -20.11 22.54 4.51
N GLY A 156 -19.17 23.10 3.73
CA GLY A 156 -19.16 23.01 2.27
C GLY A 156 -19.08 21.57 1.79
N PHE A 157 -18.13 20.80 2.31
CA PHE A 157 -17.96 19.38 1.97
C PHE A 157 -19.24 18.57 2.25
N ASN A 158 -19.82 18.71 3.45
CA ASN A 158 -21.03 17.98 3.82
C ASN A 158 -22.23 18.34 2.93
N ARG A 159 -22.40 19.63 2.60
CA ARG A 159 -23.43 20.10 1.68
C ARG A 159 -23.27 19.44 0.31
N ASP A 160 -22.06 19.47 -0.23
CA ASP A 160 -21.78 18.99 -1.58
C ASP A 160 -21.89 17.46 -1.67
N VAL A 161 -21.44 16.72 -0.63
CA VAL A 161 -21.67 15.27 -0.52
C VAL A 161 -23.17 14.98 -0.47
N THR A 162 -23.94 15.70 0.35
CA THR A 162 -25.41 15.51 0.44
C THR A 162 -26.10 15.75 -0.91
N LEU A 163 -25.63 16.73 -1.68
CA LEU A 163 -26.12 16.98 -3.03
C LEU A 163 -25.83 15.80 -3.96
N LEU A 164 -24.59 15.31 -3.97
CA LEU A 164 -24.20 14.11 -4.71
C LEU A 164 -25.01 12.89 -4.30
N GLU A 165 -25.40 12.80 -3.02
CA GLU A 165 -26.25 11.71 -2.55
C GLU A 165 -27.66 11.72 -3.13
N LYS A 166 -28.23 12.91 -3.29
CA LYS A 166 -29.55 13.08 -3.93
C LYS A 166 -29.50 12.80 -5.43
N MET A 167 -28.33 12.99 -6.06
CA MET A 167 -28.10 12.74 -7.49
C MET A 167 -27.74 11.28 -7.83
N LYS A 168 -27.68 10.36 -6.85
CA LYS A 168 -27.27 8.95 -7.04
C LYS A 168 -28.08 8.19 -8.09
N THR A 169 -29.32 8.60 -8.36
CA THR A 169 -30.22 7.96 -9.32
C THR A 169 -29.96 8.38 -10.78
N SER A 170 -29.07 9.35 -11.01
CA SER A 170 -28.65 9.73 -12.35
C SER A 170 -27.83 8.61 -13.01
N LYS A 171 -28.03 8.39 -14.31
CA LYS A 171 -27.23 7.44 -15.12
C LYS A 171 -25.79 7.95 -15.39
N SER A 172 -25.44 9.16 -14.94
CA SER A 172 -24.10 9.73 -15.08
C SER A 172 -23.12 9.19 -14.04
N ILE A 173 -21.83 9.12 -14.40
CA ILE A 173 -20.75 8.81 -13.46
C ILE A 173 -20.82 9.78 -12.27
N SER A 174 -20.99 9.24 -11.07
CA SER A 174 -21.08 10.02 -9.84
C SER A 174 -19.73 10.08 -9.15
N LEU A 175 -19.34 11.28 -8.69
CA LEU A 175 -18.14 11.47 -7.86
C LEU A 175 -18.32 10.89 -6.44
N LEU A 176 -19.55 10.55 -6.05
CA LEU A 176 -19.88 10.17 -4.68
C LEU A 176 -19.04 9.02 -4.11
N PRO A 177 -18.81 7.89 -4.82
CA PRO A 177 -18.01 6.79 -4.27
C PRO A 177 -16.61 7.28 -3.87
N TYR A 178 -16.01 8.13 -4.70
CA TYR A 178 -14.70 8.73 -4.46
C TYR A 178 -14.68 9.69 -3.27
N MET A 179 -15.79 10.39 -2.99
CA MET A 179 -15.91 11.25 -1.80
C MET A 179 -16.14 10.47 -0.51
N LYS A 180 -16.48 9.18 -0.59
CA LYS A 180 -16.76 8.31 0.57
C LYS A 180 -15.62 7.35 0.94
N VAL A 181 -14.53 7.32 0.18
CA VAL A 181 -13.42 6.37 0.45
C VAL A 181 -12.62 6.70 1.72
N LEU A 182 -12.59 7.98 2.11
CA LEU A 182 -11.98 8.49 3.35
C LEU A 182 -13.05 9.06 4.29
N ASP A 183 -12.69 9.22 5.55
CA ASP A 183 -13.45 10.02 6.50
C ASP A 183 -13.54 11.49 6.04
N PRO A 184 -14.67 12.20 6.32
CA PRO A 184 -14.81 13.61 5.96
C PRO A 184 -13.68 14.49 6.46
N GLN A 185 -13.16 14.20 7.66
CA GLN A 185 -12.09 14.97 8.30
C GLN A 185 -10.81 14.96 7.45
N SER A 186 -10.45 13.82 6.85
CA SER A 186 -9.31 13.71 5.94
C SER A 186 -9.39 14.65 4.75
N TYR A 187 -10.58 14.86 4.17
CA TYR A 187 -10.73 15.83 3.07
C TYR A 187 -10.53 17.27 3.55
N ILE A 188 -11.07 17.61 4.72
CA ILE A 188 -10.91 18.95 5.30
C ILE A 188 -9.43 19.22 5.58
N GLU A 189 -8.73 18.23 6.13
CA GLU A 189 -7.28 18.32 6.32
C GLU A 189 -6.56 18.52 4.99
N ILE A 190 -6.81 17.68 3.98
CA ILE A 190 -6.19 17.81 2.65
C ILE A 190 -6.39 19.22 2.08
N MET A 191 -7.61 19.76 2.16
CA MET A 191 -7.91 21.12 1.68
C MET A 191 -7.17 22.19 2.50
N MET A 192 -7.17 22.09 3.83
CA MET A 192 -6.41 23.01 4.69
C MET A 192 -4.91 22.93 4.48
N TRP A 193 -4.41 21.75 4.14
CA TRP A 193 -3.00 21.51 3.85
C TRP A 193 -2.59 22.19 2.55
N GLU A 194 -3.47 22.16 1.57
CA GLU A 194 -3.29 22.87 0.31
C GLU A 194 -3.32 24.38 0.50
N VAL A 195 -4.26 24.90 1.30
CA VAL A 195 -4.30 26.34 1.67
C VAL A 195 -2.98 26.76 2.32
N GLN A 196 -2.48 25.97 3.28
CA GLN A 196 -1.21 26.26 3.95
C GLN A 196 -0.04 26.23 2.97
N ARG A 197 0.01 25.24 2.07
CA ARG A 197 1.07 25.14 1.05
C ARG A 197 1.08 26.35 0.12
N LEU A 198 -0.10 26.80 -0.32
CA LEU A 198 -0.22 27.97 -1.18
C LEU A 198 0.22 29.24 -0.45
N ALA A 199 -0.14 29.38 0.83
CA ALA A 199 0.26 30.52 1.66
C ALA A 199 1.76 30.55 2.00
N GLU A 200 2.39 29.38 2.13
CA GLU A 200 3.84 29.22 2.35
C GLU A 200 4.67 29.28 1.05
N GLY A 201 4.01 29.30 -0.11
CA GLY A 201 4.65 29.45 -1.41
C GLY A 201 5.22 30.87 -1.61
N SER A 202 6.05 31.05 -2.64
CA SER A 202 6.46 32.40 -3.04
C SER A 202 5.25 33.20 -3.54
N GLU A 203 5.30 34.52 -3.44
CA GLU A 203 4.24 35.39 -3.96
C GLU A 203 3.98 35.19 -5.46
N THR A 204 4.99 34.70 -6.20
CA THR A 204 4.91 34.35 -7.61
C THR A 204 4.41 32.93 -7.88
N PHE A 205 4.26 32.10 -6.86
CA PHE A 205 3.79 30.73 -7.00
C PHE A 205 2.26 30.69 -7.12
N SER A 206 1.78 30.62 -8.36
CA SER A 206 0.36 30.43 -8.66
C SER A 206 0.18 29.17 -9.51
N PRO A 207 -0.17 28.02 -8.91
CA PRO A 207 -0.42 26.81 -9.67
C PRO A 207 -1.68 26.97 -10.50
N THR A 208 -1.67 26.38 -11.69
CA THR A 208 -2.88 26.30 -12.52
C THR A 208 -3.95 25.48 -11.81
N THR A 209 -5.22 25.76 -12.12
CA THR A 209 -6.36 25.00 -11.59
C THR A 209 -6.23 23.49 -11.83
N SER A 210 -5.70 23.08 -12.99
CA SER A 210 -5.47 21.67 -13.31
C SER A 210 -4.43 21.02 -12.38
N GLN A 211 -3.33 21.72 -12.09
CA GLN A 211 -2.32 21.25 -11.15
C GLN A 211 -2.89 21.10 -9.74
N LEU A 212 -3.73 22.06 -9.31
CA LEU A 212 -4.41 22.02 -8.01
C LEU A 212 -5.32 20.79 -7.90
N TYR A 213 -6.17 20.55 -8.91
CA TYR A 213 -7.06 19.38 -8.93
C TYR A 213 -6.29 18.07 -8.90
N ARG A 214 -5.24 17.95 -9.72
CA ARG A 214 -4.38 16.76 -9.72
C ARG A 214 -3.71 16.54 -8.37
N HIS A 215 -3.25 17.62 -7.72
CA HIS A 215 -2.62 17.51 -6.42
C HIS A 215 -3.60 17.03 -5.34
N LEU A 216 -4.77 17.67 -5.22
CA LEU A 216 -5.80 17.28 -4.27
C LEU A 216 -6.27 15.83 -4.50
N GLY A 217 -6.53 15.44 -5.75
CA GLY A 217 -6.90 14.07 -6.10
C GLY A 217 -5.82 13.05 -5.72
N ASN A 218 -4.54 13.39 -5.93
CA ASN A 218 -3.42 12.54 -5.52
C ASN A 218 -3.32 12.40 -4.00
N GLN A 219 -3.57 13.47 -3.24
CA GLN A 219 -3.57 13.40 -1.78
C GLN A 219 -4.66 12.44 -1.27
N VAL A 220 -5.88 12.55 -1.81
CA VAL A 220 -6.98 11.62 -1.49
C VAL A 220 -6.59 10.19 -1.87
N ARG A 221 -6.08 9.98 -3.08
CA ARG A 221 -5.65 8.66 -3.57
C ARG A 221 -4.58 8.03 -2.68
N ASN A 222 -3.56 8.80 -2.31
CA ASN A 222 -2.46 8.31 -1.46
C ASN A 222 -2.96 7.88 -0.08
N ARG A 223 -3.81 8.70 0.56
CA ARG A 223 -4.42 8.34 1.84
C ARG A 223 -5.28 7.08 1.73
N TYR A 224 -6.07 6.97 0.65
CA TYR A 224 -6.90 5.80 0.41
C TYR A 224 -6.06 4.52 0.20
N VAL A 225 -4.98 4.59 -0.60
CA VAL A 225 -4.10 3.44 -0.83
C VAL A 225 -3.49 2.93 0.48
N ILE A 226 -3.07 3.83 1.37
CA ILE A 226 -2.54 3.43 2.69
C ILE A 226 -3.64 2.79 3.55
N LYS A 227 -4.82 3.42 3.62
CA LYS A 227 -5.98 2.86 4.34
C LYS A 227 -6.33 1.47 3.83
N TYR A 228 -6.45 1.31 2.51
CA TYR A 228 -6.73 0.05 1.84
C TYR A 228 -5.68 -1.02 2.16
N LYS A 229 -4.39 -0.69 2.06
CA LYS A 229 -3.31 -1.64 2.40
C LYS A 229 -3.35 -2.05 3.87
N LYS A 230 -3.72 -1.13 4.78
CA LYS A 230 -3.83 -1.42 6.21
C LYS A 230 -5.01 -2.33 6.52
N GLU A 231 -6.19 -2.00 6.00
CA GLU A 231 -7.43 -2.78 6.22
C GLU A 231 -7.35 -4.20 5.64
N ASN A 232 -6.56 -4.40 4.58
CA ASN A 232 -6.40 -5.71 3.94
C ASN A 232 -5.15 -6.48 4.40
N GLY A 233 -4.49 -6.08 5.49
CA GLY A 233 -3.33 -6.79 6.06
C GLY A 233 -2.03 -6.70 5.26
N ILE A 234 -2.01 -5.99 4.13
CA ILE A 234 -0.83 -5.81 3.26
C ILE A 234 0.29 -5.09 4.02
N VAL A 235 -0.05 -4.11 4.85
CA VAL A 235 0.94 -3.37 5.67
C VAL A 235 1.68 -4.32 6.62
N ASP A 236 0.97 -5.18 7.33
CA ASP A 236 1.58 -6.03 8.34
C ASP A 236 2.41 -7.15 7.70
N LYS A 237 1.94 -7.70 6.57
CA LYS A 237 2.75 -8.61 5.74
C LYS A 237 4.00 -7.90 5.21
N THR A 238 3.89 -6.66 4.76
CA THR A 238 5.04 -5.87 4.27
C THR A 238 6.07 -5.66 5.38
N LYS A 239 5.64 -5.32 6.62
CA LYS A 239 6.56 -5.19 7.77
C LYS A 239 7.29 -6.50 8.04
N MET A 240 6.55 -7.61 8.15
CA MET A 240 7.13 -8.93 8.40
C MET A 240 8.16 -9.32 7.34
N LEU A 241 7.85 -9.09 6.06
CA LEU A 241 8.78 -9.38 4.95
C LEU A 241 9.98 -8.43 4.96
N TYR A 242 9.77 -7.16 5.27
CA TYR A 242 10.84 -6.17 5.34
C TYR A 242 11.80 -6.45 6.51
N ASP A 243 11.29 -6.93 7.65
CA ASP A 243 12.13 -7.34 8.78
C ASP A 243 13.04 -8.51 8.40
N LYS A 244 12.49 -9.54 7.71
CA LYS A 244 13.27 -10.66 7.16
C LYS A 244 14.27 -10.20 6.11
N TYR A 245 13.87 -9.25 5.25
CA TYR A 245 14.75 -8.65 4.27
C TYR A 245 15.90 -7.90 4.94
N CYS A 246 15.67 -7.15 6.02
CA CYS A 246 16.73 -6.48 6.78
C CYS A 246 17.72 -7.47 7.40
N GLU A 247 17.23 -8.60 7.92
CA GLU A 247 18.08 -9.68 8.44
C GLU A 247 19.01 -10.24 7.36
N TRP A 248 18.44 -10.53 6.18
CA TRP A 248 19.21 -10.95 5.01
C TRP A 248 20.17 -9.85 4.54
N TYR A 249 19.70 -8.60 4.47
CA TYR A 249 20.46 -7.48 3.89
C TYR A 249 21.74 -7.21 4.67
N LEU A 250 21.77 -7.45 5.98
CA LEU A 250 22.98 -7.32 6.80
C LEU A 250 23.91 -8.53 6.69
N ASN A 251 23.36 -9.72 6.41
CA ASN A 251 24.10 -10.98 6.40
C ASN A 251 23.84 -11.84 5.14
N PRO A 252 24.01 -11.30 3.92
CA PRO A 252 23.62 -12.01 2.69
C PRO A 252 24.43 -13.30 2.45
N ALA A 253 25.59 -13.45 3.09
CA ALA A 253 26.49 -14.59 2.93
C ALA A 253 26.30 -15.72 3.97
N ILE A 254 25.59 -15.50 5.07
CA ILE A 254 25.61 -16.42 6.24
C ILE A 254 24.63 -17.60 6.09
N ASN A 255 23.57 -17.47 5.29
CA ASN A 255 22.48 -18.46 5.27
C ASN A 255 22.66 -19.60 4.24
N GLY A 256 23.88 -19.89 3.79
CA GLY A 256 24.13 -20.91 2.74
C GLY A 256 23.32 -20.68 1.46
N SER A 257 22.79 -19.46 1.31
CA SER A 257 21.83 -19.08 0.30
C SER A 257 22.56 -18.69 -0.98
N ARG A 258 21.87 -18.80 -2.11
CA ARG A 258 22.35 -18.32 -3.41
C ARG A 258 22.82 -16.86 -3.26
N SER A 259 23.89 -16.49 -3.97
CA SER A 259 24.32 -15.10 -4.05
C SER A 259 23.28 -14.27 -4.81
N CYS A 260 22.26 -13.82 -4.10
CA CYS A 260 21.12 -13.07 -4.62
C CYS A 260 21.33 -11.56 -4.41
N ASN A 261 20.84 -10.74 -5.33
CA ASN A 261 20.67 -9.30 -5.07
C ASN A 261 19.34 -9.02 -4.34
N GLY A 262 19.15 -7.79 -3.87
CA GLY A 262 17.97 -7.43 -3.07
C GLY A 262 16.62 -7.67 -3.76
N ARG A 263 16.55 -7.50 -5.09
CA ARG A 263 15.33 -7.82 -5.86
C ARG A 263 15.03 -9.32 -5.81
N GLN A 264 16.05 -10.15 -6.02
CA GLN A 264 15.92 -11.61 -6.04
C GLN A 264 15.55 -12.14 -4.67
N GLU A 265 16.17 -11.61 -3.60
CA GLU A 265 15.79 -11.96 -2.23
C GLU A 265 14.33 -11.60 -1.94
N TRP A 266 13.90 -10.38 -2.30
CA TRP A 266 12.52 -9.97 -2.10
C TRP A 266 11.53 -10.91 -2.82
N GLN A 267 11.85 -11.33 -4.04
CA GLN A 267 11.04 -12.30 -4.78
C GLN A 267 11.00 -13.68 -4.09
N GLN A 268 12.12 -14.13 -3.53
CA GLN A 268 12.19 -15.37 -2.78
C GLN A 268 11.38 -15.30 -1.48
N LEU A 269 11.49 -14.20 -0.73
CA LEU A 269 10.71 -13.96 0.49
C LEU A 269 9.20 -13.97 0.21
N LEU A 270 8.76 -13.39 -0.91
CA LEU A 270 7.36 -13.45 -1.34
C LEU A 270 6.92 -14.88 -1.67
N TYR A 271 7.78 -15.66 -2.32
CA TYR A 271 7.52 -17.06 -2.64
C TYR A 271 7.47 -17.94 -1.38
N ASP A 272 8.33 -17.70 -0.39
CA ASP A 272 8.35 -18.48 0.85
C ASP A 272 7.17 -18.13 1.77
N HIS A 273 6.58 -16.94 1.60
CA HIS A 273 5.48 -16.43 2.42
C HIS A 273 4.23 -16.12 1.57
N GLN A 274 3.79 -17.12 0.80
CA GLN A 274 2.59 -17.05 -0.05
C GLN A 274 1.26 -16.89 0.71
N ASN A 275 1.25 -17.15 2.03
CA ASN A 275 0.04 -17.08 2.84
C ASN A 275 -0.42 -15.62 3.04
N GLY A 276 -1.73 -15.42 3.24
CA GLY A 276 -2.32 -14.10 3.39
C GLY A 276 -2.37 -13.28 2.06
N PRO A 277 -2.48 -11.94 2.16
CA PRO A 277 -2.67 -11.04 1.02
C PRO A 277 -1.41 -10.84 0.16
#